data_AF-A0A2K3M2Z5-F1
#
_entry.id   AF-A0A2K3M2Z5-F1
#
_cell.length_a   1.000
_cell.length_b   1.000
_cell.length_c   1.000
_cell.angle_alpha   90.00
_cell.angle_beta   90.00
_cell.angle_gamma   90.00
#
_symmetry.space_group_name_H-M   'P 1'
#
loop_
_entity.id
_entity.type
_entity.pdbx_description
1 polymer ?
#
loop_
_entity_poly.entity_id
_entity_poly.type
_entity_poly.pdbx_seq_one_letter_code
_entity_poly.pdbx_strand_id
1 'polypeptide(L)'
;MAPKRRSLKKGERRMDAALDAMIPYGFPNKLVRRTVDQLLKVYGGNDGWVFIEDSAYTLLINTLLEQQQEDQDKINAGCWYVMLVARV
;
A
#
# COMPACT_ATOMS: atom_id res chain seq x y z
N MET A 1 -31.79 18.06 16.09
CA MET A 1 -31.17 16.92 15.36
C MET A 1 -30.18 16.22 16.27
N ALA A 2 -30.35 14.93 16.55
CA ALA A 2 -29.27 14.12 17.12
C ALA A 2 -28.28 13.75 16.00
N PRO A 3 -26.96 13.90 16.17
CA PRO A 3 -26.01 13.48 15.15
C PRO A 3 -26.11 11.96 15.05
N LYS A 4 -26.64 11.49 13.92
CA LYS A 4 -26.73 10.07 13.57
C LYS A 4 -25.29 9.58 13.45
N ARG A 5 -24.73 9.02 14.52
CA ARG A 5 -23.45 8.30 14.52
C ARG A 5 -23.63 7.15 13.54
N ARG A 6 -23.33 7.39 12.25
CA ARG A 6 -23.10 6.32 11.30
C ARG A 6 -22.01 5.48 11.94
N SER A 7 -22.32 4.23 12.26
CA SER A 7 -21.32 3.26 12.64
C SER A 7 -20.44 3.03 11.41
N LEU A 8 -19.50 3.95 11.15
CA LEU A 8 -18.45 3.70 10.19
C LEU A 8 -17.73 2.47 10.70
N LYS A 9 -17.65 1.44 9.84
CA LYS A 9 -16.98 0.19 10.15
C LYS A 9 -15.60 0.56 10.70
N LYS A 10 -15.22 -0.02 11.83
CA LYS A 10 -14.02 0.38 12.61
C LYS A 10 -12.73 0.42 11.77
N GLY A 11 -12.66 -0.33 10.66
CA GLY A 11 -11.54 -0.32 9.72
C GLY A 11 -11.50 0.85 8.73
N GLU A 12 -12.64 1.51 8.43
CA GLU A 12 -12.69 2.61 7.45
C GLU A 12 -11.90 3.83 7.93
N ARG A 13 -12.02 4.14 9.23
CA ARG A 13 -11.27 5.26 9.85
C ARG A 13 -9.76 5.06 9.86
N ARG A 14 -9.29 3.81 10.00
CA ARG A 14 -7.86 3.51 10.02
C ARG A 14 -7.26 3.56 8.62
N MET A 15 -8.02 3.10 7.61
CA MET A 15 -7.64 3.25 6.21
C MET A 15 -7.53 4.73 5.83
N ASP A 16 -8.48 5.56 6.25
CA ASP A 16 -8.41 7.01 6.01
C ASP A 16 -7.21 7.67 6.72
N ALA A 17 -6.85 7.22 7.93
CA ALA A 17 -5.65 7.69 8.63
C ALA A 17 -4.35 7.28 7.92
N ALA A 18 -4.27 6.05 7.42
CA ALA A 18 -3.14 5.57 6.62
C ALA A 18 -3.01 6.36 5.31
N LEU A 19 -4.14 6.73 4.68
CA LEU A 19 -4.13 7.59 3.50
C LEU A 19 -3.59 8.98 3.85
N ASP A 20 -4.07 9.60 4.93
CA ASP A 20 -3.63 10.93 5.38
C ASP A 20 -2.13 10.98 5.68
N ALA A 21 -1.61 9.93 6.34
CA ALA A 21 -0.18 9.77 6.59
C ALA A 21 0.65 9.61 5.29
N MET A 22 0.04 9.11 4.22
CA MET A 22 0.70 8.88 2.92
C MET A 22 0.59 10.07 1.96
N ILE A 23 -0.32 11.02 2.18
CA ILE A 23 -0.42 12.26 1.41
C ILE A 23 0.92 13.00 1.28
N PRO A 24 1.70 13.25 2.36
CA PRO A 24 2.96 13.99 2.24
C PRO A 24 4.01 13.26 1.40
N TYR A 25 3.91 11.93 1.26
CA TYR A 25 4.80 11.14 0.42
C TYR A 25 4.36 11.08 -1.05
N GLY A 26 3.16 11.58 -1.38
CA GLY A 26 2.67 11.66 -2.76
C GLY A 26 2.20 10.33 -3.36
N PHE A 27 1.96 9.30 -2.54
CA PHE A 27 1.51 8.00 -3.05
C PHE A 27 0.04 8.02 -3.48
N PRO A 28 -0.34 7.31 -4.56
CA PRO A 28 -1.73 7.22 -4.99
C PRO A 28 -2.57 6.38 -4.03
N ASN A 29 -3.73 6.91 -3.61
CA ASN A 29 -4.64 6.27 -2.65
C ASN A 29 -5.02 4.81 -2.99
N LYS A 30 -5.11 4.47 -4.27
CA LYS A 30 -5.43 3.10 -4.72
C LYS A 30 -4.32 2.11 -4.36
N LEU A 31 -3.07 2.56 -4.45
CA LEU A 31 -1.89 1.72 -4.21
C LEU A 31 -1.71 1.52 -2.71
N VAL A 32 -1.86 2.59 -1.91
CA VAL A 32 -1.88 2.51 -0.45
C VAL A 32 -2.93 1.52 0.05
N ARG A 33 -4.18 1.61 -0.44
CA ARG A 33 -5.26 0.68 -0.06
C ARG A 33 -4.93 -0.78 -0.33
N ARG A 34 -4.39 -1.09 -1.51
CA ARG A 34 -4.01 -2.47 -1.89
C ARG A 34 -2.91 -3.01 -0.98
N THR A 35 -1.91 -2.19 -0.71
CA THR A 35 -0.76 -2.58 0.11
C THR A 35 -1.16 -2.80 1.57
N VAL A 36 -2.02 -1.93 2.11
CA VAL A 36 -2.64 -2.13 3.44
C VAL A 36 -3.46 -3.42 3.46
N ASP A 37 -4.30 -3.70 2.46
CA ASP A 37 -5.06 -4.96 2.41
C ASP A 37 -4.15 -6.20 2.34
N GLN A 38 -3.00 -6.12 1.66
CA GLN A 38 -2.00 -7.20 1.65
C GLN A 38 -1.35 -7.39 3.02
N LEU A 39 -0.94 -6.30 3.67
CA LEU A 39 -0.37 -6.34 5.02
C LEU A 39 -1.38 -6.90 6.03
N LEU A 40 -2.63 -6.47 5.97
CA LEU A 40 -3.68 -6.99 6.83
C LEU A 40 -3.87 -8.50 6.61
N LYS A 41 -3.77 -9.02 5.38
CA LYS A 41 -3.82 -10.48 5.17
C LYS A 41 -2.68 -11.23 5.86
N VAL A 42 -1.47 -10.67 5.88
CA VAL A 42 -0.28 -11.29 6.50
C VAL A 42 -0.38 -11.27 8.03
N TYR A 43 -0.88 -10.18 8.60
CA TYR A 43 -0.94 -9.97 10.06
C TYR A 43 -2.27 -10.38 10.72
N GLY A 44 -3.07 -11.24 10.09
CA GLY A 44 -4.29 -11.79 10.72
C GLY A 44 -5.54 -10.90 10.62
N GLY A 45 -5.58 -10.00 9.64
CA GLY A 45 -6.72 -9.18 9.31
C GLY A 45 -6.84 -7.95 10.21
N ASN A 46 -7.90 -7.90 11.03
CA ASN A 46 -8.30 -6.68 11.72
C ASN A 46 -7.43 -6.32 12.93
N ASP A 47 -6.67 -7.29 13.47
CA ASP A 47 -5.72 -7.10 14.57
C ASP A 47 -4.34 -6.61 14.07
N GLY A 48 -4.04 -6.83 12.78
CA GLY A 48 -2.81 -6.38 12.14
C GLY A 48 -2.64 -4.86 12.06
N TRP A 49 -3.73 -4.10 12.26
CA TRP A 49 -3.69 -2.64 12.32
C TRP A 49 -2.78 -2.09 13.41
N VAL A 50 -2.73 -2.77 14.57
CA VAL A 50 -1.91 -2.31 15.70
C VAL A 50 -0.43 -2.30 15.32
N PHE A 51 0.04 -3.31 14.60
CA PHE A 51 1.43 -3.39 14.15
C PHE A 51 1.78 -2.33 13.09
N ILE A 52 0.83 -2.01 12.21
CA ILE A 52 1.01 -0.98 11.17
C ILE A 52 1.05 0.42 11.81
N GLU A 53 0.19 0.67 12.79
CA GLU A 53 0.16 1.93 13.54
C GLU A 53 1.40 2.09 14.45
N ASP A 54 1.83 1.02 15.13
CA ASP A 54 2.96 1.02 16.08
C ASP A 54 4.32 1.23 15.38
N SER A 55 4.44 0.74 14.13
CA SER A 55 5.62 0.98 13.28
C SER A 55 5.57 2.31 12.51
N ALA A 56 4.64 3.22 12.85
CA ALA A 56 4.43 4.51 12.20
C ALA A 56 4.32 4.41 10.66
N TYR A 57 3.65 3.36 10.15
CA TYR A 57 3.52 3.09 8.72
C TYR A 57 4.86 2.85 7.96
N THR A 58 5.99 2.69 8.65
CA THR A 58 7.30 2.40 8.02
C THR A 58 7.25 1.12 7.20
N LEU A 59 6.57 0.08 7.70
CA LEU A 59 6.34 -1.16 6.96
C LEU A 59 5.56 -0.92 5.67
N LEU A 60 4.53 -0.07 5.73
CA LEU A 60 3.73 0.28 4.56
C LEU A 60 4.60 1.02 3.52
N ILE A 61 5.42 1.99 3.93
CA ILE A 61 6.36 2.69 3.05
C ILE A 61 7.35 1.71 2.41
N ASN A 62 7.98 0.82 3.19
CA ASN A 62 8.92 -0.16 2.66
C ASN A 62 8.28 -1.06 1.60
N THR A 63 7.08 -1.57 1.86
CA THR A 63 6.36 -2.39 0.87
C THR A 63 5.97 -1.61 -0.39
N LEU A 64 5.61 -0.33 -0.25
CA LEU A 64 5.31 0.53 -1.40
C LEU A 64 6.55 0.74 -2.28
N LEU A 65 7.72 0.95 -1.67
CA LEU A 65 8.99 1.09 -2.38
C LEU A 65 9.40 -0.20 -3.07
N GLU A 66 9.26 -1.35 -2.40
CA GLU A 66 9.57 -2.67 -2.97
C GLU A 66 8.67 -3.00 -4.17
N GLN A 67 7.36 -2.73 -4.07
CA GLN A 67 6.44 -2.90 -5.21
C GLN A 67 6.82 -2.04 -6.41
N GLN A 68 7.24 -0.79 -6.16
CA GLN A 68 7.63 0.14 -7.22
C GLN A 68 8.96 -0.26 -7.87
N GLN A 69 9.87 -0.83 -7.09
CA GLN A 69 11.12 -1.40 -7.60
C GLN A 69 10.86 -2.64 -8.47
N GLU A 70 9.99 -3.56 -8.03
CA GLU A 70 9.61 -4.74 -8.83
C GLU A 70 8.96 -4.36 -10.16
N ASP A 71 8.10 -3.34 -10.19
CA ASP A 71 7.45 -2.88 -11.42
C ASP A 71 8.47 -2.26 -12.39
N GLN A 72 9.47 -1.51 -11.89
CA GLN A 72 10.58 -1.01 -12.70
C GLN A 72 11.46 -2.14 -13.24
N ASP A 73 11.78 -3.13 -12.41
CA ASP A 73 12.62 -4.26 -12.81
C ASP A 73 11.92 -5.17 -13.83
N LYS A 74 10.59 -5.33 -13.77
CA LYS A 74 9.81 -6.04 -14.79
C LYS A 74 9.81 -5.32 -16.14
N ILE A 75 9.68 -3.98 -16.13
CA ILE A 75 9.78 -3.17 -17.35
C ILE A 75 11.19 -3.27 -17.95
N ASN A 76 12.22 -3.20 -17.12
CA ASN A 76 13.60 -3.30 -17.56
C ASN A 76 13.90 -4.72 -18.09
N ALA A 77 13.55 -5.79 -17.38
CA ALA A 77 13.74 -7.16 -17.82
C ALA A 77 13.04 -7.47 -19.15
N GLY A 78 11.86 -6.89 -19.39
CA GLY A 78 11.19 -6.94 -20.69
C GLY A 78 12.02 -6.27 -21.79
N CYS A 79 12.59 -5.10 -21.50
CA CYS A 79 13.43 -4.32 -22.42
C CYS A 79 14.73 -5.05 -22.80
N TRP A 80 15.35 -5.76 -21.85
CA TRP A 80 16.51 -6.61 -22.12
C TRP A 80 16.14 -7.78 -23.03
N TYR A 81 14.97 -8.39 -22.88
CA TYR A 81 14.53 -9.43 -23.79
C TYR A 81 14.36 -8.86 -25.21
N VAL A 82 13.63 -7.75 -25.39
CA VAL A 82 13.43 -7.15 -26.74
C VAL A 82 14.75 -6.65 -27.37
N MET A 83 15.66 -6.06 -26.60
CA MET A 83 17.00 -5.67 -27.12
C MET A 83 17.89 -6.88 -27.43
N LEU A 84 17.77 -7.99 -26.69
CA LEU A 84 18.55 -9.21 -26.93
C LEU A 84 18.03 -9.98 -28.16
N VAL A 85 16.71 -10.07 -28.39
CA VAL A 85 16.17 -10.72 -29.62
C VAL A 85 16.26 -9.83 -30.86
N ALA A 86 16.38 -8.50 -30.74
CA ALA A 86 16.54 -7.60 -31.89
C ALA A 86 18.00 -7.46 -32.39
N ARG A 87 18.94 -8.27 -31.86
CA ARG A 87 20.36 -8.30 -32.26
C ARG A 87 20.80 -9.70 -32.78
N VAL A 88 19.85 -10.50 -33.26
CA VAL A 88 20.10 -11.70 -34.08
C VAL A 88 19.67 -11.44 -35.52
#